data_AF-A0A9W8JV37-F1
#
_entry.id   AF-A0A9W8JV37-F1
#
_cell.length_a   1.000
_cell.length_b   1.000
_cell.length_c   1.000
_cell.angle_alpha   90.00
_cell.angle_beta   90.00
_cell.angle_gamma   90.00
#
_symmetry.space_group_name_H-M   'P 1'
#
loop_
_entity.id
_entity.type
_entity.pdbx_description
1 polymer ?
#
loop_
_entity_poly.entity_id
_entity_poly.type
_entity_poly.pdbx_seq_one_letter_code
_entity_poly.pdbx_strand_id
1 'polypeptide(L)'
;MWIVDPARLANVEGELDRKIEELAWAICVLYGVAGWTDMKLGGNDGKDSRFNADFFFMHLVTSSIFLPSLCAIISPTSQARLLKSYLMASLVWVVARGRPRLDIEGFVAATQDASAIPGLPESLKSKSDSDSVTGVDEESKIWSRILDEARVHQDEHLTKTIRALAGWAAVFGARKARGSLKGGDTTSTEANTQNVIPLTELPGSQYLDGGFFFRVAVLTLGRMGWDLEKGDQEERKEEGREGRGLC
;
A
#
# COMPACT_ATOMS: atom_id res chain seq x y z
N MET A 1 23.87 -6.74 0.20
CA MET A 1 23.79 -6.17 -1.17
C MET A 1 22.74 -6.95 -1.96
N TRP A 2 21.79 -6.29 -2.64
CA TRP A 2 20.74 -6.98 -3.41
C TRP A 2 21.31 -7.57 -4.72
N ILE A 3 21.37 -8.90 -4.80
CA ILE A 3 21.97 -9.62 -5.93
C ILE A 3 20.86 -10.12 -6.85
N VAL A 4 20.97 -9.79 -8.14
CA VAL A 4 20.12 -10.33 -9.21
C VAL A 4 21.02 -11.02 -10.23
N ASP A 5 20.99 -12.34 -10.24
CA ASP A 5 21.83 -13.20 -11.09
C ASP A 5 21.00 -13.74 -12.27
N PRO A 6 21.35 -13.41 -13.53
CA PRO A 6 20.67 -13.94 -14.71
C PRO A 6 20.57 -15.47 -14.74
N ALA A 7 21.59 -16.18 -14.26
CA ALA A 7 21.60 -17.64 -14.26
C ALA A 7 20.56 -18.19 -13.28
N ARG A 8 20.38 -17.54 -12.13
CA ARG A 8 19.34 -17.91 -11.17
C ARG A 8 17.95 -17.57 -11.69
N LEU A 9 17.77 -16.41 -12.31
CA LEU A 9 16.49 -16.04 -12.93
C LEU A 9 16.04 -17.05 -13.99
N ALA A 10 16.99 -17.65 -14.72
CA ALA A 10 16.71 -18.64 -15.74
C ALA A 10 16.45 -20.05 -15.20
N ASN A 11 17.13 -20.44 -14.12
CA ASN A 11 17.23 -21.85 -13.71
C ASN A 11 16.59 -22.15 -12.35
N VAL A 12 16.19 -21.15 -11.56
CA VAL A 12 15.58 -21.32 -10.25
C VAL A 12 14.12 -20.89 -10.32
N GLU A 13 13.21 -21.84 -10.14
CA GLU A 13 11.77 -21.59 -10.15
C GLU A 13 11.39 -20.54 -9.09
N GLY A 14 10.54 -19.58 -9.48
CA GLY A 14 10.08 -18.50 -8.61
C GLY A 14 11.12 -17.44 -8.24
N GLU A 15 12.38 -17.54 -8.69
CA GLU A 15 13.42 -16.53 -8.37
C GLU A 15 13.06 -15.15 -8.93
N LEU A 16 12.54 -15.10 -10.16
CA LEU A 16 12.10 -13.86 -10.79
C LEU A 16 10.95 -13.20 -10.01
N ASP A 17 9.92 -13.98 -9.69
CA ASP A 17 8.76 -13.50 -8.94
C ASP A 17 9.16 -13.00 -7.56
N ARG A 18 10.06 -13.73 -6.87
CA ARG A 18 10.64 -13.30 -5.60
C ARG A 18 11.34 -11.95 -5.72
N LYS A 19 12.12 -11.72 -6.79
CA LYS A 19 12.83 -10.45 -7.00
C LYS A 19 11.89 -9.31 -7.34
N ILE A 20 10.82 -9.58 -8.08
CA ILE A 20 9.77 -8.60 -8.35
C ILE A 20 9.03 -8.25 -7.05
N GLU A 21 8.70 -9.25 -6.22
CA GLU A 21 8.07 -9.05 -4.92
C GLU A 21 8.93 -8.19 -3.99
N GLU A 22 10.21 -8.54 -3.81
CA GLU A 22 11.15 -7.75 -3.00
C GLU A 22 11.15 -6.26 -3.43
N LEU A 23 11.11 -6.02 -4.74
CA LEU A 23 11.14 -4.68 -5.31
C LEU A 23 9.81 -3.94 -5.13
N ALA A 24 8.67 -4.62 -5.34
CA ALA A 24 7.34 -4.07 -5.11
C ALA A 24 7.16 -3.64 -3.65
N TRP A 25 7.55 -4.48 -2.69
CA TRP A 25 7.54 -4.13 -1.26
C TRP A 25 8.42 -2.92 -0.98
N ALA A 26 9.66 -2.90 -1.46
CA ALA A 26 10.58 -1.79 -1.23
C ALA A 26 10.00 -0.45 -1.73
N ILE A 27 9.45 -0.44 -2.95
CA ILE A 27 8.86 0.76 -3.55
C ILE A 27 7.62 1.23 -2.79
N CYS A 28 6.70 0.31 -2.50
CA CYS A 28 5.47 0.66 -1.81
C CYS A 28 5.75 1.12 -0.36
N VAL A 29 6.75 0.55 0.32
CA VAL A 29 7.25 1.03 1.63
C VAL A 29 7.84 2.43 1.52
N LEU A 30 8.66 2.69 0.50
CA LEU A 30 9.22 4.03 0.25
C LEU A 30 8.13 5.08 -0.01
N TYR A 31 7.00 4.71 -0.60
CA TYR A 31 5.88 5.63 -0.78
C TYR A 31 5.02 5.75 0.49
N GLY A 32 4.51 4.64 1.01
CA GLY A 32 3.55 4.59 2.09
C GLY A 32 4.14 4.87 3.47
N VAL A 33 5.25 4.23 3.83
CA VAL A 33 5.83 4.40 5.19
C VAL A 33 6.57 5.72 5.29
N ALA A 34 7.34 6.11 4.27
CA ALA A 34 7.99 7.42 4.26
C ALA A 34 6.96 8.55 4.32
N GLY A 35 5.93 8.48 3.48
CA GLY A 35 4.90 9.50 3.42
C GLY A 35 4.14 9.66 4.74
N TRP A 36 3.92 8.56 5.46
CA TRP A 36 3.31 8.56 6.77
C TRP A 36 4.27 8.97 7.91
N THR A 37 5.55 8.63 7.79
CA THR A 37 6.57 9.04 8.77
C THR A 37 6.79 10.55 8.70
N ASP A 38 6.88 11.10 7.49
CA ASP A 38 6.99 12.55 7.28
C ASP A 38 5.78 13.31 7.81
N MET A 39 4.58 12.74 7.67
CA MET A 39 3.37 13.25 8.30
C MET A 39 3.61 13.44 9.80
N LYS A 40 4.03 12.39 10.53
CA LYS A 40 4.32 12.48 11.98
C LYS A 40 5.40 13.53 12.32
N LEU A 41 6.40 13.71 11.46
CA LEU A 41 7.54 14.60 11.72
C LEU A 41 7.27 16.07 11.36
N GLY A 42 6.30 16.35 10.48
CA GLY A 42 6.08 17.66 9.87
C GLY A 42 5.18 18.64 10.65
N GLY A 43 4.74 18.31 11.87
CA GLY A 43 3.75 19.12 12.58
C GLY A 43 4.33 20.11 13.59
N ASN A 44 4.27 21.41 13.27
CA ASN A 44 3.93 22.42 14.30
C ASN A 44 2.58 21.99 14.89
N ASP A 45 2.58 21.56 16.16
CA ASP A 45 1.39 21.29 16.98
C ASP A 45 0.32 20.32 16.42
N GLY A 46 0.68 19.41 15.50
CA GLY A 46 -0.15 18.25 15.13
C GLY A 46 -1.48 18.54 14.41
N LYS A 47 -1.76 19.79 14.02
CA LYS A 47 -3.08 20.17 13.44
C LYS A 47 -3.19 20.02 11.92
N ASP A 48 -2.08 20.03 11.17
CA ASP A 48 -2.07 19.96 9.69
C ASP A 48 -1.24 18.80 9.11
N SER A 49 -0.94 17.81 9.95
CA SER A 49 -0.14 16.65 9.59
C SER A 49 -0.92 15.71 8.66
N ARG A 50 -0.74 15.88 7.34
CA ARG A 50 -1.33 15.02 6.30
C ARG A 50 -0.29 14.06 5.73
N PHE A 51 -0.75 12.90 5.25
CA PHE A 51 0.08 11.93 4.55
C PHE A 51 0.84 12.58 3.39
N ASN A 52 2.16 12.43 3.35
CA ASN A 52 2.99 12.97 2.27
C ASN A 52 2.99 11.99 1.08
N ALA A 53 2.04 12.18 0.15
CA ALA A 53 1.97 11.44 -1.11
C ALA A 53 3.06 11.96 -2.09
N ASP A 54 4.32 11.59 -1.85
CA ASP A 54 5.45 12.07 -2.65
C ASP A 54 5.30 11.72 -4.14
N PHE A 55 5.34 12.74 -4.98
CA PHE A 55 5.11 12.62 -6.42
C PHE A 55 6.06 11.62 -7.09
N PHE A 56 7.34 11.59 -6.71
CA PHE A 56 8.31 10.70 -7.35
C PHE A 56 8.14 9.25 -6.88
N PHE A 57 7.93 9.03 -5.58
CA PHE A 57 7.67 7.68 -5.08
C PHE A 57 6.34 7.13 -5.59
N MET A 58 5.34 7.98 -5.77
CA MET A 58 4.09 7.62 -6.43
C MET A 58 4.36 7.08 -7.85
N HIS A 59 5.20 7.75 -8.64
CA HIS A 59 5.58 7.27 -9.97
C HIS A 59 6.25 5.89 -9.90
N LEU A 60 7.15 5.67 -8.93
CA LEU A 60 7.74 4.35 -8.71
C LEU A 60 6.67 3.29 -8.40
N VAL A 61 5.66 3.58 -7.58
CA VAL A 61 4.55 2.64 -7.32
C VAL A 61 3.81 2.34 -8.62
N THR A 62 3.41 3.38 -9.36
CA THR A 62 2.63 3.21 -10.61
C THR A 62 3.36 2.46 -11.71
N SER A 63 4.69 2.65 -11.86
CA SER A 63 5.46 1.92 -12.87
C SER A 63 5.81 0.49 -12.46
N SER A 64 5.82 0.20 -11.16
CA SER A 64 6.25 -1.12 -10.66
C SER A 64 5.32 -2.24 -11.11
N ILE A 65 4.01 -1.97 -11.23
CA ILE A 65 3.02 -2.98 -11.63
C ILE A 65 3.27 -3.57 -13.03
N PHE A 66 4.08 -2.91 -13.87
CA PHE A 66 4.46 -3.42 -15.18
C PHE A 66 5.66 -4.36 -15.15
N LEU A 67 6.38 -4.49 -14.03
CA LEU A 67 7.55 -5.36 -13.92
C LEU A 67 7.28 -6.83 -14.28
N PRO A 68 6.17 -7.47 -13.83
CA PRO A 68 5.85 -8.83 -14.25
C PRO A 68 5.71 -8.95 -15.77
N SER A 69 4.92 -8.06 -16.39
CA SER A 69 4.64 -8.10 -17.83
C SER A 69 5.87 -7.80 -18.67
N LEU A 70 6.72 -6.85 -18.27
CA LEU A 70 7.98 -6.56 -18.95
C LEU A 70 8.96 -7.72 -18.82
N CYS A 71 9.09 -8.32 -17.62
CA CYS A 71 9.98 -9.44 -17.41
C CYS A 71 9.54 -10.69 -18.19
N ALA A 72 8.24 -10.89 -18.39
CA ALA A 72 7.70 -12.04 -19.12
C ALA A 72 8.15 -12.12 -20.60
N ILE A 73 8.56 -11.00 -21.20
CA ILE A 73 8.87 -10.92 -22.64
C ILE A 73 10.36 -10.65 -22.95
N ILE A 74 11.21 -10.52 -21.93
CA ILE A 74 12.63 -10.21 -22.10
C ILE A 74 13.52 -11.34 -21.56
N SER A 75 14.75 -11.42 -22.08
CA SER A 75 15.71 -12.45 -21.66
C SER A 75 16.12 -12.31 -20.18
N PRO A 76 16.55 -13.40 -19.50
CA PRO A 76 16.98 -13.34 -18.10
C PRO A 76 18.09 -12.32 -17.80
N THR A 77 18.98 -12.09 -18.77
CA THR A 77 20.01 -11.03 -18.66
C THR A 77 19.37 -9.63 -18.68
N SER A 78 18.36 -9.43 -19.51
CA SER A 78 17.62 -8.16 -19.59
C SER A 78 16.73 -7.96 -18.37
N GLN A 79 16.09 -9.01 -17.85
CA GLN A 79 15.36 -9.00 -16.58
C GLN A 79 16.28 -8.54 -15.45
N ALA A 80 17.47 -9.14 -15.30
CA ALA A 80 18.43 -8.76 -14.28
C ALA A 80 18.87 -7.30 -14.40
N ARG A 81 19.10 -6.81 -15.62
CA ARG A 81 19.46 -5.40 -15.88
C ARG A 81 18.30 -4.47 -15.54
N LEU A 82 17.07 -4.81 -15.93
CA LEU A 82 15.87 -4.02 -15.65
C LEU A 82 15.67 -3.89 -14.14
N LEU A 83 15.63 -5.02 -13.41
CA LEU A 83 15.41 -5.04 -11.96
C LEU A 83 16.48 -4.24 -11.21
N LYS A 84 17.77 -4.44 -11.56
CA LYS A 84 18.88 -3.64 -10.98
C LYS A 84 18.73 -2.15 -11.27
N SER A 85 18.48 -1.79 -12.52
CA SER A 85 18.36 -0.39 -12.94
C SER A 85 17.17 0.28 -12.26
N TYR A 86 16.07 -0.45 -12.10
CA TYR A 86 14.88 0.02 -11.40
C TYR A 86 15.19 0.31 -9.92
N LEU A 87 15.83 -0.63 -9.20
CA LEU A 87 16.22 -0.38 -7.80
C LEU A 87 17.15 0.83 -7.71
N MET A 88 18.16 0.92 -8.57
CA MET A 88 19.10 2.04 -8.56
C MET A 88 18.40 3.37 -8.82
N ALA A 89 17.47 3.44 -9.77
CA ALA A 89 16.65 4.62 -10.03
C ALA A 89 15.80 5.00 -8.81
N SER A 90 15.17 4.02 -8.14
CA SER A 90 14.44 4.25 -6.90
C SER A 90 15.33 4.83 -5.81
N LEU A 91 16.54 4.28 -5.61
CA LEU A 91 17.48 4.76 -4.60
C LEU A 91 18.03 6.15 -4.91
N VAL A 92 18.22 6.51 -6.19
CA VAL A 92 18.56 7.88 -6.60
C VAL A 92 17.47 8.85 -6.12
N TRP A 93 16.20 8.50 -6.31
CA TRP A 93 15.10 9.33 -5.78
C TRP A 93 15.10 9.38 -4.25
N VAL A 94 15.34 8.27 -3.55
CA VAL A 94 15.47 8.29 -2.07
C VAL A 94 16.52 9.30 -1.61
N VAL A 95 17.69 9.33 -2.24
CA VAL A 95 18.74 10.30 -1.91
C VAL A 95 18.32 11.72 -2.29
N ALA A 96 17.76 11.91 -3.50
CA ALA A 96 17.34 13.22 -3.99
C ALA A 96 16.20 13.84 -3.17
N ARG A 97 15.34 13.01 -2.56
CA ARG A 97 14.24 13.42 -1.67
C ARG A 97 14.66 13.56 -0.20
N GLY A 98 15.97 13.53 0.09
CA GLY A 98 16.49 13.83 1.42
C GLY A 98 16.56 12.63 2.37
N ARG A 99 16.52 11.40 1.85
CA ARG A 99 16.59 10.14 2.62
C ARG A 99 15.49 10.06 3.68
N PRO A 100 14.22 9.97 3.26
CA PRO A 100 13.10 9.91 4.18
C PRO A 100 13.27 8.79 5.21
N ARG A 101 12.80 9.04 6.43
CA ARG A 101 12.83 8.04 7.51
C ARG A 101 11.72 7.01 7.28
N LEU A 102 11.98 5.78 7.70
CA LEU A 102 11.03 4.67 7.60
C LEU A 102 10.72 4.15 9.00
N ASP A 103 9.63 4.62 9.60
CA ASP A 103 9.10 4.09 10.86
C ASP A 103 8.04 3.01 10.58
N ILE A 104 8.50 1.81 10.18
CA ILE A 104 7.59 0.70 9.83
C ILE A 104 6.80 0.24 11.05
N GLU A 105 7.47 0.11 12.21
CA GLU A 105 6.84 -0.33 13.44
C GLU A 105 5.72 0.63 13.87
N GLY A 106 6.03 1.93 13.90
CA GLY A 106 5.04 2.95 14.21
C GLY A 106 3.91 3.01 13.18
N PHE A 107 4.22 2.83 11.89
CA PHE A 107 3.22 2.79 10.83
C PHE A 107 2.23 1.66 11.07
N VAL A 108 2.73 0.43 11.29
CA VAL A 108 1.89 -0.74 11.53
C VAL A 108 1.10 -0.55 12.82
N ALA A 109 1.71 -0.07 13.89
CA ALA A 109 1.03 0.20 15.17
C ALA A 109 -0.14 1.18 15.02
N ALA A 110 0.03 2.24 14.23
CA ALA A 110 -0.99 3.26 14.03
C ALA A 110 -2.09 2.86 13.02
N THR A 111 -1.85 1.83 12.21
CA THR A 111 -2.76 1.39 11.14
C THR A 111 -3.23 -0.05 11.32
N GLN A 112 -2.98 -0.66 12.49
CA GLN A 112 -3.32 -2.05 12.77
C GLN A 112 -4.84 -2.28 12.79
N ASP A 113 -5.57 -1.33 13.36
CA ASP A 113 -7.03 -1.30 13.34
C ASP A 113 -7.51 -0.56 12.09
N ALA A 114 -8.28 -1.24 11.24
CA ALA A 114 -8.82 -0.66 10.02
C ALA A 114 -9.65 0.61 10.29
N SER A 115 -10.37 0.65 11.42
CA SER A 115 -11.15 1.81 11.83
C SER A 115 -10.29 3.01 12.27
N ALA A 116 -9.03 2.75 12.64
CA ALA A 116 -8.07 3.76 13.10
C ALA A 116 -7.19 4.32 11.97
N ILE A 117 -7.31 3.82 10.73
CA ILE A 117 -6.49 4.30 9.62
C ILE A 117 -6.86 5.76 9.31
N PRO A 118 -5.90 6.72 9.38
CA PRO A 118 -6.18 8.11 9.04
C PRO A 118 -6.70 8.26 7.61
N GLY A 119 -7.78 9.03 7.44
CA GLY A 119 -8.39 9.27 6.13
C GLY A 119 -9.43 8.23 5.69
N LEU A 120 -9.69 7.18 6.47
CA LEU A 120 -10.85 6.30 6.23
C LEU A 120 -12.14 7.04 6.63
N PRO A 121 -13.14 7.16 5.74
CA PRO A 121 -14.43 7.78 6.06
C PRO A 121 -15.18 7.05 7.18
N GLU A 122 -15.88 7.79 8.03
CA GLU A 122 -16.59 7.24 9.19
C GLU A 122 -17.66 6.21 8.80
N SER A 123 -18.29 6.37 7.64
CA SER A 123 -19.25 5.42 7.09
C SER A 123 -18.64 4.06 6.71
N LEU A 124 -17.31 3.99 6.54
CA LEU A 124 -16.56 2.78 6.19
C LEU A 124 -15.77 2.21 7.35
N LYS A 125 -15.68 2.93 8.46
CA LYS A 125 -15.21 2.37 9.73
C LYS A 125 -16.30 1.45 10.23
N SER A 126 -16.14 0.15 10.00
CA SER A 126 -17.09 -0.83 10.53
C SER A 126 -17.21 -0.65 12.04
N LYS A 127 -18.43 -0.44 12.54
CA LYS A 127 -18.72 -0.77 13.93
C LYS A 127 -18.68 -2.28 13.99
N SER A 128 -17.68 -2.84 14.66
CA SER A 128 -17.60 -4.28 14.90
C SER A 128 -18.76 -4.69 15.82
N ASP A 129 -19.96 -4.86 15.28
CA ASP A 129 -20.97 -5.68 15.94
C ASP A 129 -20.49 -7.13 15.80
N SER A 130 -20.29 -7.76 16.94
CA SER A 130 -19.52 -9.00 17.15
C SER A 130 -20.10 -10.26 16.52
N ASP A 131 -21.08 -10.15 15.62
CA ASP A 131 -21.79 -11.26 15.01
C ASP A 131 -21.94 -11.06 13.51
N SER A 132 -20.89 -11.31 12.73
CA SER A 132 -21.04 -11.97 11.43
C SER A 132 -19.70 -12.31 10.78
N VAL A 133 -19.70 -13.53 10.28
CA VAL A 133 -18.77 -14.22 9.39
C VAL A 133 -18.01 -13.28 8.41
N THR A 134 -16.67 -13.33 8.52
CA THR A 134 -15.58 -12.97 7.58
C THR A 134 -15.30 -11.49 7.26
N GLY A 135 -14.31 -10.90 7.95
CA GLY A 135 -13.72 -9.60 7.62
C GLY A 135 -13.06 -9.48 6.23
N VAL A 136 -12.95 -10.58 5.47
CA VAL A 136 -12.51 -10.59 4.06
C VAL A 136 -13.53 -9.91 3.15
N ASP A 137 -14.83 -10.06 3.45
CA ASP A 137 -15.91 -9.47 2.64
C ASP A 137 -15.97 -7.95 2.84
N GLU A 138 -15.66 -7.46 4.03
CA GLU A 138 -15.63 -6.02 4.31
C GLU A 138 -14.43 -5.32 3.67
N GLU A 139 -13.23 -5.89 3.73
CA GLU A 139 -12.07 -5.32 3.03
C GLU A 139 -12.31 -5.26 1.50
N SER A 140 -12.94 -6.29 0.93
CA SER A 140 -13.28 -6.35 -0.49
C SER A 140 -14.29 -5.26 -0.90
N LYS A 141 -15.31 -5.01 -0.04
CA LYS A 141 -16.26 -3.90 -0.23
C LYS A 141 -15.56 -2.54 -0.18
N ILE A 142 -14.63 -2.34 0.76
CA ILE A 142 -13.88 -1.09 0.87
C ILE A 142 -12.95 -0.91 -0.34
N TRP A 143 -12.24 -1.95 -0.79
CA TRP A 143 -11.45 -1.90 -2.03
C TRP A 143 -12.27 -1.48 -3.25
N SER A 144 -13.49 -1.99 -3.37
CA SER A 144 -14.40 -1.60 -4.45
C SER A 144 -14.70 -0.09 -4.40
N ARG A 145 -14.98 0.45 -3.21
CA ARG A 145 -15.19 1.90 -3.01
C ARG A 145 -13.92 2.73 -3.27
N ILE A 146 -12.75 2.27 -2.82
CA ILE A 146 -11.45 2.90 -3.12
C ILE A 146 -11.30 3.03 -4.64
N LEU A 147 -11.57 1.96 -5.38
CA LEU A 147 -11.41 1.92 -6.84
C LEU A 147 -12.42 2.82 -7.55
N ASP A 148 -13.68 2.85 -7.12
CA ASP A 148 -14.72 3.70 -7.71
C ASP A 148 -14.40 5.19 -7.52
N GLU A 149 -14.01 5.60 -6.32
CA GLU A 149 -13.61 6.98 -6.03
C GLU A 149 -12.40 7.38 -6.86
N ALA A 150 -11.37 6.52 -6.88
CA ALA A 150 -10.17 6.78 -7.66
C ALA A 150 -10.45 6.86 -9.17
N ARG A 151 -11.49 6.18 -9.69
CA ARG A 151 -11.84 6.17 -11.11
C ARG A 151 -12.41 7.50 -11.59
N VAL A 152 -13.16 8.20 -10.75
CA VAL A 152 -13.84 9.47 -11.10
C VAL A 152 -13.02 10.70 -10.72
N HIS A 153 -11.95 10.51 -9.95
CA HIS A 153 -11.05 11.57 -9.53
C HIS A 153 -10.31 12.22 -10.72
N GLN A 154 -10.15 13.55 -10.68
CA GLN A 154 -9.55 14.33 -11.78
C GLN A 154 -8.02 14.17 -11.88
N ASP A 155 -7.36 13.90 -10.74
CA ASP A 155 -5.93 13.58 -10.72
C ASP A 155 -5.69 12.14 -11.17
N GLU A 156 -5.19 11.99 -12.40
CA GLU A 156 -4.85 10.70 -13.00
C GLU A 156 -3.77 9.93 -12.19
N HIS A 157 -2.89 10.63 -11.47
CA HIS A 157 -1.86 9.99 -10.66
C HIS A 157 -2.48 9.21 -9.50
N LEU A 158 -3.59 9.69 -8.94
CA LEU A 158 -4.34 8.97 -7.91
C LEU A 158 -4.86 7.65 -8.46
N THR A 159 -5.60 7.67 -9.58
CA THR A 159 -6.17 6.47 -10.20
C THR A 159 -5.09 5.43 -10.49
N LYS A 160 -3.96 5.85 -11.06
CA LYS A 160 -2.82 4.97 -11.36
C LYS A 160 -2.26 4.33 -10.08
N THR A 161 -2.09 5.12 -9.03
CA THR A 161 -1.50 4.67 -7.77
C THR A 161 -2.39 3.67 -7.07
N ILE A 162 -3.68 3.98 -6.97
CA ILE A 162 -4.68 3.08 -6.39
C ILE A 162 -4.76 1.76 -7.17
N ARG A 163 -4.76 1.80 -8.50
CA ARG A 163 -4.74 0.58 -9.32
C ARG A 163 -3.47 -0.24 -9.11
N ALA A 164 -2.32 0.42 -8.98
CA ALA A 164 -1.06 -0.26 -8.71
C ALA A 164 -1.06 -0.94 -7.32
N LEU A 165 -1.52 -0.23 -6.29
CA LEU A 165 -1.65 -0.77 -4.93
C LEU A 165 -2.66 -1.92 -4.86
N ALA A 166 -3.82 -1.80 -5.51
CA ALA A 166 -4.81 -2.87 -5.60
C ALA A 166 -4.26 -4.10 -6.34
N GLY A 167 -3.50 -3.89 -7.42
CA GLY A 167 -2.81 -4.98 -8.13
C GLY A 167 -1.81 -5.71 -7.24
N TRP A 168 -1.01 -4.98 -6.46
CA TRP A 168 -0.10 -5.60 -5.50
C TRP A 168 -0.82 -6.26 -4.33
N ALA A 169 -1.94 -5.69 -3.85
CA ALA A 169 -2.80 -6.32 -2.85
C ALA A 169 -3.39 -7.64 -3.36
N ALA A 170 -3.77 -7.73 -4.63
CA ALA A 170 -4.29 -8.98 -5.19
C ALA A 170 -3.27 -10.12 -5.19
N VAL A 171 -1.97 -9.80 -5.35
CA VAL A 171 -0.89 -10.80 -5.38
C VAL A 171 -0.30 -11.07 -3.98
N PHE A 172 -0.13 -10.03 -3.18
CA PHE A 172 0.61 -10.07 -1.92
C PHE A 172 -0.25 -9.75 -0.68
N GLY A 173 -1.54 -9.49 -0.84
CA GLY A 173 -2.47 -9.14 0.25
C GLY A 173 -2.66 -10.23 1.29
N ALA A 174 -2.43 -11.50 0.91
CA ALA A 174 -2.48 -12.62 1.84
C ALA A 174 -1.18 -12.84 2.64
N ARG A 175 -0.12 -12.04 2.41
CA ARG A 175 1.16 -12.20 3.11
C ARG A 175 0.98 -11.98 4.61
N LYS A 176 1.55 -12.86 5.42
CA LYS A 176 1.51 -12.77 6.89
C LYS A 176 2.74 -12.01 7.41
N ALA A 177 2.56 -11.24 8.48
CA ALA A 177 3.68 -10.72 9.26
C ALA A 177 4.47 -11.86 9.90
N ARG A 178 5.79 -11.66 10.02
CA ARG A 178 6.69 -12.60 10.70
C ARG A 178 6.66 -12.40 12.22
N GLY A 179 6.50 -11.16 12.67
CA GLY A 179 6.45 -10.78 14.09
C GLY A 179 5.11 -10.17 14.50
N SER A 180 4.91 -10.07 15.81
CA SER A 180 3.76 -9.37 16.42
C SER A 180 4.24 -8.17 17.22
N LEU A 181 3.52 -7.05 17.12
CA LEU A 181 3.76 -5.85 17.95
C LEU A 181 3.35 -6.06 19.42
N LYS A 182 2.48 -7.04 19.70
CA LYS A 182 1.97 -7.34 21.05
C LYS A 182 2.90 -8.31 21.79
N GLY A 183 4.16 -7.93 22.03
CA GLY A 183 5.06 -8.49 23.07
C GLY A 183 5.11 -10.01 23.28
N GLY A 184 4.83 -10.82 22.25
CA GLY A 184 4.82 -12.28 22.33
C GLY A 184 6.15 -12.84 21.85
N ASP A 185 6.80 -13.59 22.72
CA ASP A 185 8.06 -14.34 22.57
C ASP A 185 8.61 -14.46 21.13
N THR A 186 9.78 -13.86 20.88
CA THR A 186 10.55 -13.98 19.63
C THR A 186 11.14 -15.37 19.40
N THR A 187 10.75 -16.37 20.22
CA THR A 187 11.21 -17.76 20.16
C THR A 187 10.21 -18.70 19.47
N SER A 188 9.38 -18.21 18.56
CA SER A 188 8.70 -19.09 17.60
C SER A 188 9.70 -19.52 16.51
N THR A 189 10.45 -20.55 16.89
CA THR A 189 11.07 -21.59 16.06
C THR A 189 10.45 -21.68 14.67
N GLU A 190 11.31 -21.56 13.65
CA GLU A 190 11.31 -22.12 12.28
C GLU A 190 10.06 -22.90 11.77
N ALA A 191 8.85 -22.43 12.05
CA ALA A 191 7.62 -23.06 11.61
C ALA A 191 7.24 -22.50 10.25
N ASN A 192 7.77 -23.14 9.20
CA ASN A 192 7.21 -23.19 7.84
C ASN A 192 6.54 -21.89 7.35
N THR A 193 7.35 -20.86 7.09
CA THR A 193 6.90 -19.51 6.71
C THR A 193 6.80 -19.36 5.19
N GLN A 194 5.93 -20.15 4.53
CA GLN A 194 5.81 -20.14 3.06
C GLN A 194 5.02 -18.94 2.50
N ASN A 195 4.37 -18.15 3.36
CA ASN A 195 3.56 -16.99 2.95
C ASN A 195 3.87 -15.73 3.78
N VAL A 196 5.15 -15.43 3.93
CA VAL A 196 5.64 -14.18 4.55
C VAL A 196 6.52 -13.43 3.56
N ILE A 197 6.70 -12.14 3.80
CA ILE A 197 7.61 -11.30 3.01
C ILE A 197 9.04 -11.89 3.10
N PRO A 198 9.81 -11.88 1.99
CA PRO A 198 11.21 -12.27 1.99
C PRO A 198 11.99 -11.60 3.14
N LEU A 199 12.91 -12.34 3.76
CA LEU A 199 13.71 -11.79 4.87
C LEU A 199 14.55 -10.60 4.37
N THR A 200 14.51 -9.49 5.10
CA THR A 200 15.25 -8.27 4.75
C THR A 200 16.00 -7.73 5.96
N GLU A 201 17.03 -6.92 5.70
CA GLU A 201 17.77 -6.17 6.73
C GLU A 201 17.03 -4.89 7.17
N LEU A 202 15.87 -4.57 6.57
CA LEU A 202 15.13 -3.35 6.86
C LEU A 202 14.45 -3.45 8.26
N PRO A 203 14.80 -2.57 9.22
CA PRO A 203 14.22 -2.62 10.57
C PRO A 203 12.71 -2.49 10.56
N GLY A 204 12.03 -3.35 11.30
CA GLY A 204 10.57 -3.37 11.39
C GLY A 204 9.87 -4.12 10.24
N SER A 205 10.60 -4.58 9.22
CA SER A 205 10.03 -5.35 8.11
C SER A 205 9.34 -6.65 8.54
N GLN A 206 9.70 -7.19 9.72
CA GLN A 206 9.03 -8.34 10.31
C GLN A 206 7.55 -8.09 10.64
N TYR A 207 7.12 -6.83 10.78
CA TYR A 207 5.74 -6.46 11.11
C TYR A 207 4.88 -6.19 9.87
N LEU A 208 5.47 -6.13 8.68
CA LEU A 208 4.72 -5.92 7.44
C LEU A 208 3.90 -7.17 7.09
N ASP A 209 2.65 -6.96 6.72
CA ASP A 209 1.71 -7.97 6.21
C ASP A 209 1.05 -7.46 4.92
N GLY A 210 0.32 -8.31 4.22
CA GLY A 210 -0.34 -7.96 2.97
C GLY A 210 -1.41 -6.88 3.07
N GLY A 211 -1.97 -6.63 4.26
CA GLY A 211 -2.87 -5.50 4.52
C GLY A 211 -2.16 -4.14 4.40
N PHE A 212 -0.84 -4.11 4.31
CA PHE A 212 -0.04 -2.92 4.02
C PHE A 212 -0.56 -2.13 2.81
N PHE A 213 -0.82 -2.80 1.67
CA PHE A 213 -1.23 -2.12 0.44
C PHE A 213 -2.57 -1.40 0.59
N PHE A 214 -3.51 -2.01 1.33
CA PHE A 214 -4.80 -1.41 1.68
C PHE A 214 -4.63 -0.15 2.53
N ARG A 215 -3.82 -0.23 3.59
CA ARG A 215 -3.54 0.93 4.47
C ARG A 215 -2.95 2.11 3.70
N VAL A 216 -2.01 1.83 2.78
CA VAL A 216 -1.40 2.87 1.93
C VAL A 216 -2.41 3.44 0.92
N ALA A 217 -3.32 2.62 0.38
CA ALA A 217 -4.38 3.09 -0.51
C ALA A 217 -5.33 4.05 0.22
N VAL A 218 -5.77 3.71 1.44
CA VAL A 218 -6.61 4.58 2.27
C VAL A 218 -5.91 5.91 2.56
N LEU A 219 -4.64 5.89 2.98
CA LEU A 219 -3.86 7.11 3.25
C LEU A 219 -3.69 8.00 2.01
N THR A 220 -3.39 7.38 0.86
CA THR A 220 -3.21 8.07 -0.42
C THR A 220 -4.46 8.83 -0.81
N LEU A 221 -5.59 8.15 -0.72
CA LEU A 221 -6.86 8.64 -1.19
C LEU A 221 -7.38 9.67 -0.15
N GLY A 222 -7.14 9.42 1.16
CA GLY A 222 -7.42 10.36 2.26
C GLY A 222 -6.68 11.68 2.11
N ARG A 223 -5.45 11.66 1.60
CA ARG A 223 -4.67 12.87 1.27
C ARG A 223 -5.27 13.70 0.14
N MET A 224 -5.99 13.06 -0.77
CA MET A 224 -6.67 13.73 -1.89
C MET A 224 -8.08 14.19 -1.51
N GLY A 225 -8.59 13.77 -0.35
CA GLY A 225 -9.88 14.18 0.19
C GLY A 225 -11.03 13.50 -0.54
N TRP A 226 -11.26 12.21 -0.25
CA TRP A 226 -12.42 11.47 -0.79
C TRP A 226 -13.68 12.30 -0.56
N ASP A 227 -14.40 12.61 -1.64
CA ASP A 227 -15.48 13.60 -1.64
C ASP A 227 -16.83 12.97 -1.20
N LEU A 228 -16.82 12.04 -0.25
CA LEU A 228 -18.03 11.29 0.14
C LEU A 228 -19.11 12.16 0.79
N GLU A 229 -18.75 13.26 1.46
CA GLU A 229 -19.76 14.14 2.06
C GLU A 229 -20.53 14.96 1.01
N LYS A 230 -19.99 15.17 -0.20
CA LYS A 230 -20.72 15.89 -1.25
C LYS A 230 -21.75 15.01 -1.93
N GLY A 231 -21.42 13.75 -2.23
CA GLY A 231 -22.33 12.80 -2.87
C GLY A 231 -23.57 12.52 -2.02
N ASP A 232 -23.40 12.18 -0.74
CA ASP A 232 -24.52 11.88 0.16
C ASP A 232 -25.39 13.12 0.46
N GLN A 233 -24.82 14.33 0.41
CA GLN A 233 -25.56 15.58 0.59
C GLN A 233 -26.28 16.01 -0.69
N GLU A 234 -25.77 15.69 -1.87
CA GLU A 234 -26.43 15.96 -3.16
C GLU A 234 -27.57 14.97 -3.41
N GLU A 235 -27.38 13.67 -3.14
CA GLU A 235 -28.45 12.66 -3.20
C GLU A 235 -29.61 13.00 -2.24
N ARG A 236 -29.33 13.36 -0.98
CA ARG A 236 -30.37 13.81 -0.03
C ARG A 236 -31.05 15.11 -0.46
N LYS A 237 -30.37 15.99 -1.20
CA LYS A 237 -30.97 17.23 -1.73
C LYS A 237 -31.84 16.95 -2.96
N GLU A 238 -31.49 15.96 -3.78
CA GLU A 238 -32.30 15.50 -4.91
C GLU A 238 -33.55 14.74 -4.46
N GLU A 239 -33.42 13.76 -3.55
CA GLU A 239 -34.57 13.07 -2.95
C GLU A 239 -35.52 14.05 -2.23
N GLY A 240 -34.95 15.06 -1.55
CA GLY A 240 -35.70 16.12 -0.90
C GLY A 240 -36.34 17.15 -1.85
N ARG A 241 -36.00 17.16 -3.14
CA ARG A 241 -36.66 17.95 -4.20
C ARG A 241 -37.75 17.14 -4.90
N GLU A 242 -37.51 15.86 -5.18
CA GLU A 242 -38.53 14.98 -5.78
C GLU A 242 -39.72 14.75 -4.84
N GLY A 243 -39.47 14.59 -3.53
CA GLY A 243 -40.53 14.46 -2.52
C GLY A 243 -41.39 15.72 -2.29
N ARG A 244 -41.02 16.87 -2.84
CA ARG A 244 -41.77 18.14 -2.77
C ARG A 244 -42.52 18.50 -4.06
N GLY A 245 -42.39 17.69 -5.11
CA GLY A 245 -43.09 17.87 -6.39
C GLY A 245 -44.43 17.14 -6.52
N LEU A 246 -44.85 16.39 -5.50
CA LEU A 246 -46.10 15.65 -5.46
C LEU A 246 -46.99 16.15 -4.31
N CYS A 247 -47.51 17.38 -4.44
CA CYS A 247 -48.64 17.91 -3.67
C CYS A 247 -49.41 18.89 -4.56
#